data_AF-A0A2V6JAY5-F1
#
_entry.id   AF-A0A2V6JAY5-F1
#
_cell.length_a   1.000
_cell.length_b   1.000
_cell.length_c   1.000
_cell.angle_alpha   90.00
_cell.angle_beta   90.00
_cell.angle_gamma   90.00
#
_symmetry.space_group_name_H-M   'P 1'
#
loop_
_entity.id
_entity.type
_entity.pdbx_description
1 polymer ?
#
loop_
_entity_poly.entity_id
_entity_poly.type
_entity_poly.pdbx_seq_one_letter_code
_entity_poly.pdbx_strand_id
1 'polypeptide(L)'
;MLSAGIVGLPNVGKSTLFNAVTRTHKAPAENYPFCTIDPNVGIVIVPDPRLQKIAEISRSKKITPTAIEFVDIAGLVKGASAGEGLGN
;
A
#
# COMPACT_ATOMS: atom_id res chain seq x y z
N MET A 1 -8.75 -6.43 -6.69
CA MET A 1 -7.32 -6.52 -6.31
C MET A 1 -7.25 -6.97 -4.86
N LEU A 2 -6.24 -7.76 -4.48
CA LEU A 2 -6.06 -8.14 -3.08
C LEU A 2 -5.35 -6.99 -2.35
N SER A 3 -5.92 -6.52 -1.23
CA SER A 3 -5.37 -5.43 -0.43
C SER A 3 -4.89 -5.92 0.93
N ALA A 4 -3.86 -5.26 1.46
CA ALA A 4 -3.29 -5.52 2.77
C ALA A 4 -3.22 -4.21 3.59
N GLY A 5 -3.80 -4.24 4.79
CA GLY A 5 -3.76 -3.10 5.71
C GLY A 5 -2.53 -3.14 6.61
N ILE A 6 -1.79 -2.04 6.72
CA ILE A 6 -0.77 -1.87 7.75
C ILE A 6 -1.48 -1.32 8.99
N VAL A 7 -1.48 -2.12 10.06
CA VAL A 7 -2.08 -1.76 11.36
C VAL A 7 -1.02 -1.72 12.43
N GLY A 8 -1.20 -0.83 13.41
CA GLY A 8 -0.29 -0.70 14.54
C GLY A 8 -0.74 0.38 15.51
N LEU A 9 -0.13 0.39 16.69
CA LEU A 9 -0.33 1.44 17.67
C LEU A 9 0.21 2.78 17.15
N PRO A 10 -0.21 3.92 17.73
CA PRO A 10 0.38 5.22 17.41
C PRO A 10 1.91 5.21 17.56
N ASN A 11 2.60 5.92 16.66
CA ASN A 11 4.06 6.17 16.70
C ASN A 11 4.98 4.92 16.61
N VAL A 12 4.49 3.74 16.20
CA VAL A 12 5.33 2.54 16.01
C VAL A 12 6.08 2.49 14.67
N GLY A 13 6.09 3.59 13.90
CA GLY A 13 6.75 3.65 12.59
C GLY A 13 5.90 3.11 11.44
N LYS A 14 4.58 2.96 11.61
CA LYS A 14 3.64 2.51 10.58
C LYS A 14 3.77 3.27 9.26
N SER A 15 3.73 4.60 9.31
CA SER A 15 3.84 5.43 8.11
C SER A 15 5.26 5.43 7.51
N THR A 16 6.30 5.20 8.34
CA THR A 16 7.67 4.96 7.85
C THR A 16 7.74 3.68 7.03
N LEU A 17 7.15 2.58 7.54
CA LEU A 17 7.09 1.31 6.80
C LEU A 17 6.28 1.47 5.52
N PHE A 18 5.10 2.10 5.58
CA PHE A 18 4.26 2.38 4.41
C PHE A 18 5.03 3.12 3.32
N ASN A 19 5.72 4.19 3.66
CA ASN A 19 6.53 4.97 2.71
C ASN A 19 7.70 4.14 2.15
N ALA A 20 8.32 3.30 2.98
CA ALA A 20 9.44 2.44 2.57
C ALA A 20 9.01 1.35 1.59
N VAL A 21 7.81 0.78 1.72
CA VAL A 21 7.31 -0.26 0.82
C VAL A 21 6.66 0.31 -0.43
N THR A 22 6.01 1.47 -0.33
CA THR A 22 5.34 2.12 -1.47
C THR A 22 6.30 2.90 -2.36
N ARG A 23 7.55 3.14 -1.92
CA ARG A 23 8.66 3.84 -2.63
C ARG A 23 8.13 4.69 -3.77
N THR A 24 7.60 5.86 -3.44
CA THR A 24 6.96 6.88 -4.30
C THR A 24 7.51 6.93 -5.73
N HIS A 25 7.12 5.98 -6.56
CA HIS A 25 7.17 6.02 -8.01
C HIS A 25 5.74 6.25 -8.47
N LYS A 26 5.25 7.47 -8.19
CA LYS A 26 3.97 8.00 -8.66
C LYS A 26 2.81 7.00 -8.48
N ALA A 27 2.21 6.97 -7.30
CA ALA A 27 0.77 6.78 -7.29
C ALA A 27 0.20 7.93 -8.14
N PRO A 28 -0.50 7.67 -9.27
CA PRO A 28 -1.18 8.74 -9.98
C PRO A 28 -2.25 9.25 -9.02
N ALA A 29 -1.94 10.38 -8.38
CA ALA A 29 -2.92 11.21 -7.71
C ALA A 29 -3.79 11.84 -8.80
N GLU A 30 -4.71 11.05 -9.36
CA GLU A 30 -5.87 11.63 -10.01
C GLU A 30 -6.69 12.26 -8.88
N ASN A 31 -6.54 13.59 -8.77
CA ASN A 31 -7.28 14.42 -7.84
C ASN A 31 -8.78 14.23 -8.09
N TYR A 32 -9.43 13.38 -7.31
CA TYR A 32 -10.87 13.43 -7.13
C TYR A 32 -11.14 14.42 -5.99
N PRO A 33 -11.55 15.66 -6.29
CA PRO A 33 -12.01 16.55 -5.24
C PRO A 33 -13.30 15.95 -4.68
N PHE A 34 -13.47 15.96 -3.35
CA PHE A 34 -14.65 15.54 -2.58
C PHE A 34 -14.67 14.14 -1.91
N CYS A 35 -13.53 13.55 -1.50
CA CYS A 35 -13.57 12.40 -0.58
C CYS A 35 -12.85 12.64 0.77
N THR A 36 -13.55 12.16 1.78
CA THR A 36 -13.37 12.27 3.24
C THR A 36 -12.20 11.42 3.71
N ILE A 37 -11.19 12.01 4.39
CA ILE A 37 -10.09 11.32 5.14
C ILE A 37 -9.70 9.94 4.57
N ASP A 38 -9.37 9.85 3.28
CA ASP A 38 -9.08 8.56 2.66
C ASP A 38 -7.76 8.00 3.21
N PRO A 39 -7.69 6.70 3.56
CA PRO A 39 -6.48 6.06 4.04
C PRO A 39 -5.39 6.14 2.96
N ASN A 40 -4.12 6.28 3.34
CA ASN A 40 -3.06 6.31 2.33
C ASN A 40 -3.00 4.96 1.62
N VAL A 41 -3.26 4.92 0.32
CA VAL A 41 -3.19 3.71 -0.51
C VAL A 41 -1.94 3.75 -1.37
N GLY A 42 -1.23 2.62 -1.48
CA GLY A 42 -0.06 2.50 -2.35
C GLY A 42 0.05 1.13 -3.00
N ILE A 43 0.43 1.12 -4.28
CA ILE A 43 0.59 -0.11 -5.07
C ILE A 43 2.06 -0.52 -5.06
N VAL A 44 2.31 -1.77 -4.69
CA VAL A 44 3.66 -2.34 -4.62
C VAL A 44 3.77 -3.52 -5.57
N ILE A 45 4.81 -3.50 -6.42
CA ILE A 45 5.14 -4.61 -7.30
C ILE A 45 5.79 -5.73 -6.50
N VAL A 46 5.32 -6.96 -6.65
CA VAL A 46 5.91 -8.10 -5.97
C VAL A 46 7.24 -8.46 -6.62
N PRO A 47 8.37 -8.40 -5.89
CA PRO A 47 9.67 -8.78 -6.43
C PRO A 47 9.71 -10.30 -6.61
N ASP A 48 9.76 -10.74 -7.87
CA ASP A 48 9.84 -12.17 -8.20
C ASP A 48 10.96 -12.43 -9.23
N PRO A 49 12.14 -12.92 -8.79
CA PRO A 49 13.25 -13.21 -9.71
C PRO A 49 12.94 -14.37 -10.67
N ARG A 50 11.87 -15.15 -10.44
CA ARG A 50 11.47 -16.24 -11.34
C ARG A 50 10.89 -15.69 -12.64
N LEU A 51 10.24 -14.52 -12.60
CA LEU A 51 9.67 -13.90 -13.79
C LEU A 51 10.75 -13.59 -14.84
N GLN A 52 11.93 -13.17 -14.39
CA GLN A 52 13.07 -12.91 -15.27
C GLN A 52 13.55 -14.19 -15.97
N LYS A 53 13.73 -15.27 -15.19
CA LYS A 53 14.15 -16.58 -15.73
C LYS A 53 13.16 -17.13 -16.75
N ILE A 54 11.85 -17.01 -16.47
CA ILE A 54 10.80 -17.46 -17.38
C ILE A 54 10.77 -16.61 -18.65
N ALA A 55 10.97 -15.29 -18.54
CA ALA A 55 11.02 -14.39 -19.68
C ALA A 55 12.21 -14.71 -20.61
N GLU A 56 13.36 -15.07 -20.06
CA GLU A 56 14.54 -15.52 -20.83
C GLU A 56 14.27 -16.83 -21.59
N ILE A 57 13.64 -17.81 -20.94
CA ILE A 57 13.29 -19.10 -21.57
C ILE A 57 12.24 -18.92 -22.67
N SER A 58 11.18 -18.15 -22.38
CA SER A 58 10.07 -17.93 -23.31
C SER A 58 10.34 -16.86 -24.38
N ARG A 59 11.45 -16.11 -24.26
CA ARG A 59 11.77 -14.93 -25.08
C ARG A 59 10.65 -13.89 -25.07
N SER A 60 10.02 -13.69 -23.90
CA SER A 60 8.93 -12.71 -23.78
C SER A 60 9.46 -11.30 -23.98
N LYS A 61 8.72 -10.49 -24.76
CA LYS A 61 9.02 -9.06 -24.99
C LYS A 61 8.71 -8.18 -23.77
N LYS A 62 7.91 -8.68 -22.83
CA LYS A 62 7.44 -7.93 -21.65
C LYS A 62 7.30 -8.84 -20.44
N ILE A 63 7.72 -8.32 -19.29
CA ILE A 63 7.47 -8.92 -17.98
C ILE A 63 6.38 -8.10 -17.30
N THR A 64 5.30 -8.76 -16.89
CA THR A 64 4.21 -8.11 -16.15
C THR A 64 4.16 -8.72 -14.75
N PRO A 65 4.75 -8.06 -13.74
CA PRO A 65 4.73 -8.57 -12.39
C PRO A 65 3.35 -8.38 -11.76
N THR A 66 3.04 -9.16 -10.73
CA THR A 66 1.83 -8.95 -9.93
C THR A 66 2.02 -7.75 -8.99
N ALA A 67 0.92 -7.11 -8.64
CA ALA A 67 0.88 -5.98 -7.74
C ALA A 67 0.00 -6.28 -6.52
N ILE A 68 0.36 -5.70 -5.38
CA ILE A 68 -0.42 -5.74 -4.13
C ILE A 68 -0.72 -4.30 -3.74
N GLU A 69 -1.94 -4.07 -3.26
CA GLU A 69 -2.37 -2.79 -2.71
C GLU A 69 -2.15 -2.76 -1.20
N PHE A 70 -1.40 -1.77 -0.72
CA PHE A 70 -1.19 -1.51 0.69
C PHE A 70 -2.02 -0.33 1.13
N VAL A 71 -2.66 -0.45 2.29
CA VAL A 71 -3.49 0.60 2.89
C VAL A 71 -2.89 0.97 4.26
N ASP A 72 -2.53 2.23 4.45
CA ASP A 72 -2.12 2.75 5.76
C ASP A 72 -3.38 3.04 6.60
N ILE A 73 -3.68 2.15 7.54
CA ILE A 73 -4.85 2.31 8.40
C ILE A 73 -4.47 3.24 9.56
N ALA A 74 -5.35 4.18 9.90
CA ALA A 74 -5.18 5.04 11.07
C ALA A 74 -4.90 4.20 12.33
N GLY A 75 -4.05 4.71 13.22
CA GLY A 75 -3.60 3.96 14.40
C GLY A 75 -4.76 3.47 15.25
N LEU A 76 -4.76 2.19 15.60
CA LEU A 76 -5.79 1.61 16.45
C LEU A 76 -5.55 2.09 17.89
N VAL A 77 -6.32 3.09 18.32
CA VAL A 77 -6.37 3.52 19.72
C VAL A 77 -7.45 2.74 20.47
N LYS A 78 -7.22 2.55 21.77
CA LYS A 78 -8.21 1.95 22.68
C LYS A 78 -9.49 2.79 22.62
N GLY A 79 -10.59 2.22 22.15
CA GLY A 79 -11.85 2.95 21.91
C GLY A 79 -12.23 3.16 20.44
N ALA A 80 -11.37 2.77 19.49
CA ALA A 80 -11.65 2.95 18.05
C ALA A 80 -12.94 2.26 17.58
N SER A 81 -13.37 1.16 18.21
CA SER A 81 -14.63 0.47 17.92
C SER A 81 -15.88 1.23 18.37
N ALA A 82 -15.72 2.24 19.24
CA ALA A 82 -16.77 3.13 19.73
C ALA A 82 -16.67 4.55 19.14
N GLY A 83 -15.76 4.78 18.18
CA GLY A 83 -15.51 6.09 17.58
C GLY A 83 -14.51 6.97 18.34
N GLU A 84 -14.05 6.57 19.52
CA GLU A 84 -13.02 7.28 20.29
C GLU A 84 -11.65 6.99 19.68
N GLY A 85 -11.20 7.86 18.77
CA GLY A 85 -9.94 7.70 18.05
C GLY A 85 -9.91 8.29 16.65
N LEU A 86 -11.09 8.61 16.10
CA LEU A 86 -11.21 9.65 15.09
C LEU A 86 -11.02 10.96 15.86
N GLY A 87 -9.81 11.52 15.82
CA GLY A 87 -9.43 12.67 16.64
C GLY A 87 -10.46 13.81 16.62
N ASN A 88 -10.56 14.53 17.74
CA ASN A 88 -11.04 15.92 17.72
C ASN A 88 -10.11 16.76 16.83
#